data_AF-A0A915P9X0-F1
#
_entry.id   AF-A0A915P9X0-F1
#
_cell.length_a   1.000
_cell.length_b   1.000
_cell.length_c   1.000
_cell.angle_alpha   90.00
_cell.angle_beta   90.00
_cell.angle_gamma   90.00
#
_symmetry.space_group_name_H-M   'P 1'
#
loop_
_entity.id
_entity.type
_entity.pdbx_description
1 polymer ?
#
loop_
_entity_poly.entity_id
_entity_poly.type
_entity_poly.pdbx_seq_one_letter_code
_entity_poly.pdbx_strand_id
1 'polypeptide(L)'
;MSSSLSNSTQLTTTLLPPEILFFGYFMGVIEIITHPIIICISLINLSILITSNILHPNLWLLLIFQSSIISTFEIQRWTMVLLKFTGGNIFRPGDQILQIIGSIGVKNLKKYKKLLPNTEDYSLSEKYQLTENIRTSKQLAPVFICHLINNLFYTILTYFVYFNIATKPSYTQSLCYAVLFVFTSIFEGMIEITVLTHHPVLRRTLLSRIKHLTSCKLAKIRPSTGTNTDNLHIFNSIKNIQGEQLISKTNIDEHFKMLVESWN
;
A
#
# COMPACT_ATOMS: atom_id res chain seq x y z
N MET A 1 17.33 -4.24 -54.23
CA MET A 1 16.67 -4.42 -52.92
C MET A 1 17.54 -3.74 -51.87
N SER A 2 17.40 -2.41 -51.77
CA SER A 2 18.18 -1.56 -50.89
C SER A 2 17.29 -1.13 -49.72
N SER A 3 17.85 -1.28 -48.53
CA SER A 3 17.31 -0.94 -47.22
C SER A 3 16.92 0.54 -47.11
N SER A 4 15.62 0.85 -47.14
CA SER A 4 15.06 2.12 -46.67
C SER A 4 14.53 1.97 -45.25
N LEU A 5 15.43 1.70 -44.30
CA LEU A 5 15.12 1.55 -42.88
C LEU A 5 15.83 2.62 -42.06
N SER A 6 15.50 3.89 -42.29
CA SER A 6 15.90 5.00 -41.40
C SER A 6 15.10 6.29 -41.62
N ASN A 7 13.78 6.19 -41.83
CA ASN A 7 12.93 7.32 -41.45
C ASN A 7 12.71 7.23 -39.95
N SER A 8 13.76 7.55 -39.18
CA SER A 8 13.58 7.85 -37.77
C SER A 8 12.61 8.99 -37.70
N THR A 9 11.44 8.73 -37.14
CA THR A 9 10.50 9.72 -36.62
C THR A 9 11.22 10.53 -35.54
N GLN A 10 12.14 11.42 -35.95
CA GLN A 10 12.44 12.63 -35.21
C GLN A 10 11.13 13.40 -35.23
N LEU A 11 10.30 13.10 -34.23
CA LEU A 11 9.12 13.87 -33.90
C LEU A 11 9.63 15.29 -33.75
N THR A 12 9.38 16.12 -34.75
CA THR A 12 9.81 17.50 -34.81
C THR A 12 9.22 18.17 -33.58
N THR A 13 10.06 18.39 -32.55
CA THR A 13 9.74 19.13 -31.32
C THR A 13 9.41 20.60 -31.61
N THR A 14 9.39 20.98 -32.89
CA THR A 14 9.03 22.29 -33.39
C THR A 14 7.55 22.55 -33.15
N LEU A 15 7.29 23.40 -32.14
CA LEU A 15 6.02 24.02 -31.73
C LEU A 15 5.16 23.26 -30.71
N LEU A 16 5.76 22.61 -29.71
CA LEU A 16 5.07 22.50 -28.42
C LEU A 16 5.08 23.89 -27.73
N PRO A 17 3.93 24.38 -27.24
CA PRO A 17 3.89 25.58 -26.41
C PRO A 17 4.83 25.41 -25.21
N PRO A 18 5.64 26.42 -24.85
CA PRO A 18 6.63 26.32 -23.77
C PRO A 18 5.98 25.98 -22.43
N GLU A 19 4.72 26.39 -22.21
CA GLU A 19 3.93 26.09 -21.02
C GLU A 19 3.71 24.59 -20.87
N ILE A 20 3.46 23.89 -21.98
CA ILE A 20 3.19 22.46 -22.01
C ILE A 20 4.46 21.66 -21.76
N LEU A 21 5.58 22.13 -22.34
CA LEU A 21 6.89 21.57 -22.06
C LEU A 21 7.22 21.72 -20.57
N PHE A 22 7.10 22.93 -20.03
CA PHE A 22 7.35 23.22 -18.62
C PHE A 22 6.49 22.36 -17.69
N PHE A 23 5.19 22.26 -17.97
CA PHE A 23 4.27 21.44 -17.19
C PHE A 23 4.63 19.95 -17.26
N GLY A 24 5.00 19.43 -18.45
CA GLY A 24 5.46 18.06 -18.60
C GLY A 24 6.72 17.75 -17.79
N TYR A 25 7.71 18.64 -17.80
CA TYR A 25 8.91 18.53 -16.96
C TYR A 25 8.57 18.58 -15.47
N PHE A 26 7.73 19.53 -15.06
CA PHE A 26 7.28 19.68 -13.68
C PHE A 26 6.61 18.41 -13.16
N MET A 27 5.68 17.84 -13.94
CA MET A 27 5.03 16.56 -13.61
C MET A 27 6.03 15.40 -13.54
N GLY A 28 6.98 15.33 -14.47
CA GLY A 28 8.03 14.31 -14.43
C GLY A 28 8.93 14.42 -13.19
N VAL A 29 9.23 15.63 -12.72
CA VAL A 29 9.98 15.85 -11.46
C VAL A 29 9.16 15.40 -10.25
N ILE A 30 7.85 15.70 -10.23
CA ILE A 30 6.94 15.21 -9.19
C ILE A 30 6.94 13.68 -9.16
N GLU A 31 6.83 13.01 -10.30
CA GLU A 31 6.88 11.54 -10.40
C GLU A 31 8.21 10.99 -9.84
N ILE A 32 9.35 11.57 -10.23
CA ILE A 32 10.68 11.17 -9.74
C ILE A 32 10.79 11.23 -8.21
N ILE A 33 10.18 12.23 -7.58
CA ILE A 33 10.23 12.42 -6.12
C ILE A 33 9.21 11.52 -5.42
N THR A 34 8.00 11.42 -5.98
CA THR A 34 6.86 10.76 -5.33
C THR A 34 7.04 9.25 -5.29
N HIS A 35 7.47 8.61 -6.38
CA HIS A 35 7.58 7.15 -6.44
C HIS A 35 8.57 6.57 -5.40
N PRO A 36 9.81 7.09 -5.23
CA PRO A 36 10.73 6.59 -4.19
C PRO A 36 10.17 6.71 -2.76
N ILE A 37 9.40 7.75 -2.47
CA ILE A 37 8.76 7.93 -1.16
C ILE A 37 7.73 6.81 -0.93
N ILE A 38 6.90 6.52 -1.92
CA ILE A 38 5.87 5.47 -1.83
C ILE A 38 6.52 4.09 -1.76
N ILE A 39 7.58 3.84 -2.53
CA ILE A 39 8.39 2.60 -2.43
C ILE A 39 8.90 2.43 -1.00
N CYS A 40 9.47 3.48 -0.39
CA CYS A 40 9.93 3.41 1.00
C CYS A 40 8.79 3.05 1.96
N ILE A 41 7.62 3.69 1.82
CA ILE A 41 6.45 3.43 2.67
C ILE A 41 5.97 1.98 2.50
N SER A 42 5.84 1.50 1.26
CA SER A 42 5.39 0.15 0.95
C SER A 42 6.40 -0.90 1.46
N LEU A 43 7.70 -0.69 1.30
CA LEU A 43 8.72 -1.59 1.86
C LEU A 43 8.73 -1.61 3.38
N ILE A 44 8.49 -0.48 4.04
CA ILE A 44 8.32 -0.43 5.50
C ILE A 44 7.09 -1.24 5.91
N ASN A 45 5.97 -1.07 5.21
CA ASN A 45 4.75 -1.82 5.50
C ASN A 45 4.97 -3.33 5.30
N LEU A 46 5.54 -3.73 4.17
CA LEU A 46 5.90 -5.11 3.87
C LEU A 46 6.83 -5.71 4.93
N SER A 47 7.86 -4.96 5.36
CA SER A 47 8.78 -5.39 6.42
C SER A 47 8.07 -5.58 7.76
N ILE A 48 7.10 -4.73 8.11
CA ILE A 48 6.32 -4.88 9.34
C ILE A 48 5.42 -6.11 9.22
N LEU A 49 4.70 -6.25 8.11
CA LEU A 49 3.78 -7.35 7.84
C LEU A 49 4.48 -8.71 7.91
N ILE A 50 5.62 -8.87 7.23
CA ILE A 50 6.39 -10.13 7.24
C ILE A 50 6.80 -10.52 8.66
N THR A 51 7.14 -9.55 9.52
CA THR A 51 7.53 -9.86 10.91
C THR A 51 6.36 -10.01 11.88
N SER A 52 5.16 -9.58 11.51
CA SER A 52 3.99 -9.62 12.39
C SER A 52 3.26 -10.96 12.26
N ASN A 53 3.44 -11.86 13.23
CA ASN A 53 2.69 -13.12 13.34
C ASN A 53 1.28 -12.97 13.94
N ILE A 54 0.77 -11.74 14.06
CA ILE A 54 -0.42 -11.43 14.86
C ILE A 54 -1.70 -11.38 14.00
N LEU A 55 -1.56 -11.28 12.68
CA LEU A 55 -2.72 -11.21 11.78
C LEU A 55 -3.19 -12.62 11.40
N HIS A 56 -4.51 -12.74 11.18
CA HIS A 56 -5.08 -13.95 10.60
C HIS A 56 -4.39 -14.28 9.26
N PRO A 57 -4.01 -15.56 9.00
CA PRO A 57 -3.19 -15.93 7.84
C PRO A 57 -3.73 -15.40 6.50
N ASN A 58 -5.05 -15.42 6.30
CA ASN A 58 -5.67 -14.92 5.07
C ASN A 58 -5.52 -13.41 4.89
N LEU A 59 -5.67 -12.64 5.97
CA LEU A 59 -5.54 -11.18 5.93
C LEU A 59 -4.07 -10.78 5.75
N TRP A 60 -3.18 -11.45 6.48
CA TRP A 60 -1.74 -11.27 6.37
C TRP A 60 -1.26 -11.48 4.94
N LEU A 61 -1.68 -12.58 4.31
CA LEU A 61 -1.34 -12.88 2.92
C LEU A 61 -1.87 -11.81 1.95
N LEU A 62 -3.12 -11.36 2.14
CA LEU A 62 -3.72 -10.32 1.31
C LEU A 62 -2.93 -9.00 1.41
N LEU A 63 -2.57 -8.57 2.61
CA LEU A 63 -1.82 -7.33 2.83
C LEU A 63 -0.40 -7.41 2.28
N ILE A 64 0.28 -8.56 2.43
CA ILE A 64 1.60 -8.78 1.82
C ILE A 64 1.51 -8.72 0.29
N PHE A 65 0.51 -9.39 -0.28
CA PHE A 65 0.32 -9.39 -1.72
C PHE A 65 0.01 -7.99 -2.25
N GLN A 66 -0.84 -7.24 -1.56
CA GLN A 66 -1.15 -5.85 -1.88
C GLN A 66 0.10 -4.97 -1.85
N SER A 67 0.86 -5.00 -0.76
CA SER A 67 2.07 -4.17 -0.62
C SER A 67 3.15 -4.57 -1.63
N SER A 68 3.28 -5.86 -1.94
CA SER A 68 4.18 -6.36 -2.99
C SER A 68 3.80 -5.86 -4.39
N ILE A 69 2.51 -5.87 -4.73
CA ILE A 69 2.01 -5.31 -5.99
C ILE A 69 2.32 -3.82 -6.10
N ILE A 70 2.01 -3.05 -5.05
CA ILE A 70 2.26 -1.59 -5.02
C ILE A 70 3.75 -1.32 -5.18
N SER A 71 4.61 -1.99 -4.41
CA SER A 71 6.08 -1.87 -4.55
C SER A 71 6.55 -2.16 -5.98
N THR A 72 6.06 -3.24 -6.59
CA THR A 72 6.46 -3.63 -7.95
C THR A 72 5.99 -2.60 -8.99
N PHE A 73 4.75 -2.12 -8.87
CA PHE A 73 4.18 -1.09 -9.73
C PHE A 73 5.00 0.21 -9.67
N GLU A 74 5.28 0.69 -8.47
CA GLU A 74 6.02 1.92 -8.23
C GLU A 74 7.48 1.83 -8.72
N ILE A 75 8.16 0.69 -8.54
CA ILE A 75 9.50 0.44 -9.11
C ILE A 75 9.46 0.47 -10.64
N GLN A 76 8.48 -0.20 -11.25
CA GLN A 76 8.33 -0.20 -12.70
C GLN A 76 8.08 1.21 -13.24
N ARG A 77 7.24 2.01 -12.56
CA ARG A 77 6.97 3.39 -12.94
C ARG A 77 8.15 4.30 -12.77
N TRP A 78 8.81 4.25 -11.62
CA TRP A 78 10.04 5.02 -11.40
C TRP A 78 11.10 4.72 -12.47
N THR A 79 11.31 3.44 -12.79
CA THR A 79 12.22 3.02 -13.87
C THR A 79 11.83 3.60 -15.23
N MET A 80 10.53 3.57 -15.56
CA MET A 80 10.02 4.14 -16.82
C MET A 80 10.25 5.66 -16.88
N VAL A 81 9.99 6.39 -15.79
CA VAL A 81 10.18 7.84 -15.73
C VAL A 81 11.66 8.18 -15.89
N LEU A 82 12.56 7.46 -15.21
CA LEU A 82 14.00 7.62 -15.42
C LEU A 82 14.40 7.42 -16.89
N LEU A 83 13.87 6.38 -17.54
CA LEU A 83 14.14 6.12 -18.96
C LEU A 83 13.65 7.27 -19.87
N LYS A 84 12.51 7.91 -19.55
CA LYS A 84 12.01 9.07 -20.29
C LYS A 84 12.95 10.27 -20.16
N PHE A 85 13.46 10.53 -18.96
CA PHE A 85 14.42 11.61 -18.70
C PHE A 85 15.76 11.34 -19.40
N THR A 86 16.31 10.12 -19.29
CA THR A 86 17.57 9.77 -19.97
C THR A 86 17.44 9.79 -21.49
N GLY A 87 16.26 9.49 -22.02
CA GLY A 87 15.98 9.50 -23.46
C GLY A 87 15.61 10.87 -24.03
N GLY A 88 15.52 11.92 -23.21
CA GLY A 88 15.15 13.28 -23.64
C GLY A 88 13.73 13.41 -24.21
N ASN A 89 12.87 12.40 -24.04
CA ASN A 89 11.51 12.39 -24.56
C ASN A 89 10.50 12.07 -23.45
N ILE A 90 10.06 13.13 -22.77
CA ILE A 90 9.12 13.07 -21.64
C ILE A 90 7.74 12.55 -22.08
N PHE A 91 7.37 12.77 -23.34
CA PHE A 91 6.06 12.41 -23.87
C PHE A 91 6.01 10.98 -24.42
N ARG A 92 7.08 10.18 -24.30
CA ARG A 92 7.08 8.79 -24.76
C ARG A 92 5.98 8.01 -24.02
N PRO A 93 4.97 7.46 -24.72
CA PRO A 93 3.94 6.66 -24.09
C PRO A 93 4.59 5.40 -23.49
N GLY A 94 4.24 5.09 -22.25
CA GLY A 94 4.72 3.89 -21.57
C GLY A 94 4.04 2.64 -22.13
N ASP A 95 4.74 1.50 -22.12
CA ASP A 95 4.16 0.23 -22.59
C ASP A 95 2.94 -0.16 -21.75
N GLN A 96 1.87 -0.56 -22.45
CA GLN A 96 0.54 -0.87 -21.90
C GLN A 96 0.46 -2.21 -21.15
N ILE A 97 1.60 -2.83 -20.84
CA ILE A 97 1.71 -4.19 -20.25
C ILE A 97 0.97 -4.30 -18.90
N LEU A 98 0.72 -3.17 -18.22
CA LEU A 98 0.05 -3.09 -16.93
C LEU A 98 -1.45 -3.44 -16.93
N GLN A 99 -2.15 -3.41 -18.08
CA GLN A 99 -3.59 -3.76 -18.12
C GLN A 99 -3.86 -5.28 -18.00
N ILE A 100 -2.86 -6.13 -18.27
CA ILE A 100 -3.05 -7.59 -18.30
C ILE A 100 -3.14 -8.19 -16.89
N ILE A 101 -2.45 -7.60 -15.91
CA ILE A 101 -2.34 -8.14 -14.54
C ILE A 101 -3.67 -8.02 -13.78
N GLY A 102 -4.44 -6.94 -14.00
CA GLY A 102 -5.76 -6.74 -13.37
C GLY A 102 -6.80 -7.81 -13.76
N SER A 103 -6.65 -8.42 -14.94
CA SER A 103 -7.57 -9.45 -15.45
C SER A 103 -7.45 -10.79 -14.70
N ILE A 104 -6.34 -11.03 -14.01
CA ILE A 104 -6.07 -12.29 -13.30
C ILE A 104 -6.81 -12.34 -11.95
N GLY A 105 -6.97 -11.20 -11.26
CA GLY A 105 -7.63 -11.13 -9.95
C GLY A 105 -9.12 -11.50 -9.98
N VAL A 106 -9.84 -11.12 -11.04
CA VAL A 106 -11.29 -11.37 -11.18
C VAL A 106 -11.62 -12.87 -11.28
N LYS A 107 -10.69 -13.68 -11.81
CA LYS A 107 -10.89 -15.13 -11.96
C LYS A 107 -10.86 -15.86 -10.61
N ASN A 108 -10.08 -15.37 -9.64
CA ASN A 108 -9.97 -16.00 -8.32
C ASN A 108 -11.19 -15.73 -7.44
N LEU A 109 -11.83 -14.56 -7.55
CA LEU A 109 -13.02 -14.23 -6.77
C LEU A 109 -14.21 -15.18 -7.08
N LYS A 110 -14.37 -15.58 -8.35
CA LYS A 110 -15.41 -16.53 -8.78
C LYS A 110 -15.20 -17.94 -8.19
N LYS A 111 -13.96 -18.32 -7.86
CA LYS A 111 -13.63 -19.61 -7.25
C LYS A 111 -14.09 -19.66 -5.78
N TYR A 112 -13.91 -18.56 -5.05
CA TYR A 112 -14.34 -18.47 -3.63
C TYR A 112 -15.85 -18.48 -3.46
N LYS A 113 -16.61 -17.85 -4.37
CA LYS A 113 -18.07 -17.79 -4.28
C LYS A 113 -18.76 -19.17 -4.43
N LYS A 114 -18.09 -20.16 -5.01
CA LYS A 114 -18.59 -21.53 -5.17
C LYS A 114 -18.41 -22.42 -3.94
N LEU A 115 -17.62 -21.98 -2.97
CA LEU A 115 -17.23 -22.78 -1.79
C LEU A 115 -17.98 -22.36 -0.51
N LEU A 116 -18.90 -21.40 -0.57
CA LEU A 116 -19.72 -21.03 0.58
C LEU A 116 -20.92 -21.98 0.71
N PRO A 117 -21.00 -22.78 1.80
CA PRO A 117 -22.16 -23.62 2.06
C PRO A 117 -23.39 -22.79 2.44
N ASN A 118 -24.57 -23.22 1.98
CA ASN A 118 -25.86 -22.72 2.47
C ASN A 118 -26.00 -23.11 3.94
N THR A 119 -26.21 -22.13 4.81
CA THR A 119 -26.00 -22.27 6.25
C THR A 119 -27.30 -22.03 7.02
N GLU A 120 -27.84 -23.11 7.58
CA GLU A 120 -28.65 -23.08 8.80
C GLU A 120 -27.82 -23.81 9.88
N ASP A 121 -27.71 -23.20 11.06
CA ASP A 121 -26.92 -23.57 12.24
C ASP A 121 -25.40 -23.29 12.22
N TYR A 122 -25.04 -22.02 12.45
CA TYR A 122 -23.66 -21.63 12.77
C TYR A 122 -23.25 -22.08 14.18
N SER A 123 -22.20 -22.87 14.26
CA SER A 123 -21.47 -23.23 15.47
C SER A 123 -20.85 -22.00 16.16
N LEU A 124 -20.57 -22.12 17.46
CA LEU A 124 -20.07 -21.01 18.29
C LEU A 124 -18.70 -20.46 17.79
N SER A 125 -17.88 -21.33 17.18
CA SER A 125 -16.63 -20.95 16.50
C SER A 125 -16.88 -20.08 15.26
N GLU A 126 -17.93 -20.33 14.49
CA GLU A 126 -18.29 -19.53 13.32
C GLU A 126 -18.79 -18.14 13.70
N LYS A 127 -19.53 -18.01 14.82
CA LYS A 127 -19.91 -16.70 15.36
C LYS A 127 -18.68 -15.88 15.74
N TYR A 128 -17.66 -16.51 16.33
CA TYR A 128 -16.40 -15.84 16.63
C TYR A 128 -15.65 -15.41 15.36
N GLN A 129 -15.55 -16.30 14.37
CA GLN A 129 -14.92 -15.97 13.08
C GLN A 129 -15.65 -14.83 12.35
N LEU A 130 -16.99 -14.86 12.35
CA LEU A 130 -17.81 -13.81 11.74
C LEU A 130 -17.56 -12.45 12.42
N THR A 131 -17.50 -12.46 13.74
CA THR A 131 -17.24 -11.27 14.54
C THR A 131 -15.85 -10.69 14.25
N GLU A 132 -14.83 -11.53 14.19
CA GLU A 132 -13.46 -11.11 13.85
C GLU A 132 -13.35 -10.61 12.40
N ASN A 133 -14.09 -11.23 11.47
CA ASN A 133 -14.19 -10.79 10.08
C ASN A 133 -14.88 -9.42 9.97
N ILE A 134 -15.94 -9.16 10.74
CA ILE A 134 -16.62 -7.85 10.78
C ILE A 134 -15.67 -6.79 11.32
N ARG A 135 -14.96 -7.09 12.41
CA ARG A 135 -13.94 -6.19 12.98
C ARG A 135 -12.84 -5.89 11.95
N THR A 136 -12.32 -6.92 11.30
CA THR A 136 -11.31 -6.79 10.24
C THR A 136 -11.84 -5.96 9.06
N SER A 137 -13.08 -6.21 8.63
CA SER A 137 -13.72 -5.47 7.55
C SER A 137 -13.87 -3.98 7.88
N LYS A 138 -14.28 -3.64 9.11
CA LYS A 138 -14.33 -2.25 9.60
C LYS A 138 -12.95 -1.59 9.57
N GLN A 139 -11.89 -2.33 9.93
CA GLN A 139 -10.52 -1.82 9.85
C GLN A 139 -10.02 -1.63 8.41
N LEU A 140 -10.48 -2.46 7.48
CA LEU A 140 -10.17 -2.35 6.05
C LEU A 140 -11.05 -1.35 5.29
N ALA A 141 -12.16 -0.89 5.87
CA ALA A 141 -13.09 0.01 5.18
C ALA A 141 -12.42 1.30 4.64
N PRO A 142 -11.53 1.99 5.37
CA PRO A 142 -10.82 3.15 4.84
C PRO A 142 -9.92 2.80 3.64
N VAL A 143 -9.26 1.64 3.68
CA VAL A 143 -8.43 1.12 2.58
C VAL A 143 -9.29 0.82 1.36
N PHE A 144 -10.45 0.20 1.57
CA PHE A 144 -11.41 -0.08 0.51
C PHE A 144 -11.93 1.20 -0.15
N ILE A 145 -12.25 2.23 0.64
CA ILE A 145 -12.68 3.54 0.12
C ILE A 145 -11.58 4.18 -0.73
N CYS A 146 -10.32 4.15 -0.27
CA CYS A 146 -9.20 4.67 -1.04
C CYS A 146 -9.02 3.94 -2.38
N HIS A 147 -9.09 2.60 -2.38
CA HIS A 147 -9.07 1.79 -3.59
C HIS A 147 -10.23 2.11 -4.53
N LEU A 148 -11.44 2.27 -3.99
CA LEU A 148 -12.63 2.59 -4.78
C LEU A 148 -12.47 3.95 -5.47
N ILE A 149 -12.02 4.97 -4.75
CA ILE A 149 -11.80 6.32 -5.30
C ILE A 149 -10.70 6.30 -6.37
N ASN A 150 -9.58 5.63 -6.09
CA ASN A 150 -8.47 5.49 -7.05
C ASN A 150 -8.93 4.79 -8.33
N ASN A 151 -9.64 3.66 -8.21
CA ASN A 151 -10.18 2.93 -9.34
C ASN A 151 -11.23 3.73 -10.12
N LEU A 152 -12.08 4.49 -9.43
CA LEU A 152 -13.08 5.36 -10.07
C LEU A 152 -12.39 6.43 -10.92
N PHE A 153 -11.40 7.12 -10.37
CA PHE A 153 -10.63 8.14 -11.09
C PHE A 153 -9.87 7.55 -12.27
N TYR A 154 -9.21 6.40 -12.08
CA TYR A 154 -8.56 5.64 -13.14
C TYR A 154 -9.54 5.26 -14.26
N THR A 155 -10.74 4.80 -13.91
CA THR A 155 -11.78 4.42 -14.87
C THR A 155 -12.26 5.62 -15.67
N ILE A 156 -12.55 6.75 -15.01
CA ILE A 156 -13.00 7.99 -15.66
C ILE A 156 -11.96 8.51 -16.65
N LEU A 157 -10.68 8.55 -16.25
CA LEU A 157 -9.61 9.02 -17.13
C LEU A 157 -9.33 8.04 -18.28
N THR A 158 -9.35 6.75 -18.02
CA THR A 158 -9.21 5.73 -19.07
C THR A 158 -10.36 5.81 -20.07
N TYR A 159 -11.58 6.09 -19.60
CA TYR A 159 -12.74 6.35 -20.47
C TYR A 159 -12.50 7.56 -21.37
N PHE A 160 -12.04 8.70 -20.82
CA PHE A 160 -11.72 9.90 -21.62
C PHE A 160 -10.65 9.63 -22.69
N VAL A 161 -9.64 8.83 -22.36
CA VAL A 161 -8.60 8.45 -23.33
C VAL A 161 -9.15 7.49 -24.38
N TYR A 162 -9.92 6.48 -23.99
CA TYR A 162 -10.49 5.47 -24.88
C TYR A 162 -11.43 6.07 -25.92
N PHE A 163 -12.29 7.00 -25.50
CA PHE A 163 -13.21 7.72 -26.40
C PHE A 163 -12.57 8.88 -27.16
N ASN A 164 -11.23 9.02 -27.11
CA ASN A 164 -10.48 10.08 -27.77
C ASN A 164 -10.92 11.50 -27.40
N ILE A 165 -11.53 11.68 -26.22
CA ILE A 165 -11.97 13.00 -25.74
C ILE A 165 -10.74 13.86 -25.39
N ALA A 166 -9.65 13.24 -24.92
CA ALA A 166 -8.42 13.90 -24.52
C ALA A 166 -7.17 13.50 -25.33
N THR A 167 -7.33 12.85 -26.49
CA THR A 167 -6.18 12.28 -27.24
C THR A 167 -5.61 13.17 -28.33
N LYS A 168 -6.31 14.25 -28.71
CA LYS A 168 -5.81 15.22 -29.68
C LYS A 168 -5.63 16.58 -29.03
N PRO A 169 -4.43 17.18 -29.13
CA PRO A 169 -3.18 16.67 -29.72
C PRO A 169 -2.47 15.56 -28.89
N SER A 170 -1.52 14.85 -29.50
CA SER A 170 -0.87 13.64 -28.92
C SER A 170 -0.18 13.87 -27.57
N TYR A 171 0.31 15.08 -27.31
CA TYR A 171 0.89 15.43 -26.00
C TYR A 171 -0.15 15.46 -24.87
N THR A 172 -1.42 15.76 -25.18
CA THR A 172 -2.51 15.82 -24.19
C THR A 172 -2.71 14.45 -23.55
N GLN A 173 -2.63 13.38 -24.35
CA GLN A 173 -2.71 12.02 -23.85
C GLN A 173 -1.58 11.71 -22.85
N SER A 174 -0.34 12.08 -23.18
CA SER A 174 0.81 11.86 -22.30
C SER A 174 0.71 12.67 -20.99
N LEU A 175 0.18 13.90 -21.04
CA LEU A 175 -0.09 14.70 -19.85
C LEU A 175 -1.20 14.11 -18.98
N CYS A 176 -2.31 13.66 -19.59
CA CYS A 176 -3.38 12.98 -18.88
C CYS A 176 -2.87 11.74 -18.15
N TYR A 177 -1.99 10.96 -18.79
CA TYR A 177 -1.36 9.83 -18.14
C TYR A 177 -0.41 10.23 -17.00
N ALA A 178 0.39 11.29 -17.16
CA ALA A 178 1.26 11.76 -16.08
C ALA A 178 0.44 12.21 -14.85
N VAL A 179 -0.63 12.99 -15.06
CA VAL A 179 -1.55 13.38 -13.98
C VAL A 179 -2.20 12.16 -13.34
N LEU A 180 -2.65 11.19 -14.15
CA LEU A 180 -3.23 9.95 -13.66
C LEU A 180 -2.25 9.16 -12.79
N PHE A 181 -1.01 8.99 -13.24
CA PHE A 181 -0.01 8.21 -12.50
C PHE A 181 0.39 8.88 -11.21
N VAL A 182 0.65 10.19 -11.20
CA VAL A 182 0.90 10.93 -9.95
C VAL A 182 -0.26 10.76 -8.96
N PHE A 183 -1.50 10.91 -9.44
CA PHE A 183 -2.67 10.74 -8.60
C PHE A 183 -2.78 9.30 -8.05
N THR A 184 -2.66 8.30 -8.90
CA THR A 184 -2.72 6.88 -8.51
C THR A 184 -1.64 6.55 -7.47
N SER A 185 -0.41 7.01 -7.69
CA SER A 185 0.70 6.82 -6.75
C SER A 185 0.43 7.47 -5.38
N ILE A 186 -0.10 8.69 -5.35
CA ILE A 186 -0.51 9.34 -4.08
C ILE A 186 -1.53 8.47 -3.33
N PHE A 187 -2.54 7.94 -4.03
CA PHE A 187 -3.55 7.07 -3.43
C PHE A 187 -2.97 5.73 -2.95
N GLU A 188 -2.06 5.13 -3.69
CA GLU A 188 -1.34 3.92 -3.26
C GLU A 188 -0.51 4.17 -2.00
N GLY A 189 0.17 5.31 -1.92
CA GLY A 189 0.81 5.76 -0.68
C GLY A 189 -0.16 5.95 0.48
N MET A 190 -1.32 6.59 0.23
CA MET A 190 -2.37 6.76 1.25
C MET A 190 -2.94 5.42 1.73
N ILE A 191 -3.09 4.44 0.85
CA ILE A 191 -3.54 3.09 1.18
C ILE A 191 -2.56 2.44 2.17
N GLU A 192 -1.26 2.46 1.89
CA GLU A 192 -0.25 1.88 2.76
C GLU A 192 -0.17 2.61 4.11
N ILE A 193 -0.25 3.95 4.12
CA ILE A 193 -0.31 4.75 5.35
C ILE A 193 -1.57 4.38 6.15
N THR A 194 -2.71 4.20 5.49
CA THR A 194 -3.97 3.85 6.14
C THR A 194 -3.89 2.48 6.81
N VAL A 195 -3.33 1.48 6.12
CA VAL A 195 -3.06 0.13 6.71
C VAL A 195 -2.20 0.25 7.96
N LEU A 196 -1.11 1.03 7.89
CA LEU A 196 -0.18 1.21 9.01
C LEU A 196 -0.79 1.96 10.20
N THR A 197 -1.60 2.98 9.94
CA THR A 197 -2.14 3.87 10.99
C THR A 197 -3.41 3.34 11.64
N HIS A 198 -4.28 2.69 10.88
CA HIS A 198 -5.58 2.23 11.37
C HIS A 198 -5.55 0.82 11.94
N HIS A 199 -4.58 -0.02 11.56
CA HIS A 199 -4.43 -1.33 12.18
C HIS A 199 -3.66 -1.21 13.51
N PRO A 200 -4.31 -1.43 14.67
CA PRO A 200 -3.73 -1.11 15.98
C PRO A 200 -2.43 -1.86 16.26
N VAL A 201 -2.34 -3.11 15.81
CA VAL A 201 -1.13 -3.93 15.98
C VAL A 201 0.01 -3.41 15.11
N LEU A 202 -0.25 -3.05 13.84
CA LEU A 202 0.79 -2.58 12.93
C LEU A 202 1.30 -1.21 13.39
N ARG A 203 0.39 -0.34 13.83
CA ARG A 203 0.71 0.95 14.43
C ARG A 203 1.63 0.81 15.64
N ARG A 204 1.35 -0.12 16.57
CA ARG A 204 2.20 -0.36 17.75
C ARG A 204 3.59 -0.85 17.34
N THR A 205 3.66 -1.79 16.40
CA THR A 205 4.94 -2.29 15.88
C THR A 205 5.75 -1.20 15.18
N LEU A 206 5.09 -0.37 14.36
CA LEU A 206 5.70 0.79 13.70
C LEU A 206 6.27 1.78 14.74
N LEU A 207 5.46 2.17 15.73
CA LEU A 207 5.90 3.09 16.79
C LEU A 207 7.04 2.51 17.62
N SER A 208 7.02 1.21 17.92
CA SER A 208 8.11 0.52 18.60
C SER A 208 9.41 0.57 17.80
N ARG A 209 9.35 0.31 16.49
CA ARG A 209 10.51 0.40 15.58
C ARG A 209 11.03 1.83 15.48
N ILE A 210 10.15 2.82 15.32
CA ILE A 210 10.54 4.25 15.29
C ILE A 210 11.21 4.64 16.61
N LYS A 211 10.64 4.26 17.75
CA LYS A 211 11.23 4.52 19.07
C LYS A 211 12.60 3.86 19.22
N HIS A 212 12.78 2.65 18.72
CA HIS A 212 14.08 1.98 18.73
C HIS A 212 15.12 2.74 17.89
N LEU A 213 14.74 3.16 16.67
CA LEU A 213 15.60 3.94 15.78
C LEU A 213 16.01 5.30 16.39
N THR A 214 15.10 5.98 17.10
CA THR A 214 15.41 7.26 17.76
C THR A 214 16.18 7.07 19.07
N SER A 215 15.93 6.01 19.83
CA SER A 215 16.61 5.73 21.10
C SER A 215 18.09 5.39 20.92
N CYS A 216 18.47 4.70 19.84
CA CYS A 216 19.87 4.42 19.53
C CYS A 216 20.71 5.70 19.31
N LYS A 217 20.08 6.83 18.94
CA LYS A 217 20.78 8.11 18.80
C LYS A 217 20.98 8.84 20.12
N LEU A 218 20.12 8.62 21.13
CA LEU A 218 20.26 9.27 22.45
C LEU A 218 21.18 8.51 23.41
N ALA A 219 21.34 7.19 23.25
CA ALA A 219 22.15 6.37 24.17
C ALA A 219 23.67 6.63 24.08
N LYS A 220 24.15 7.44 23.11
CA LYS A 220 25.58 7.72 22.93
C LYS A 220 26.12 8.93 23.73
N ILE A 221 25.27 9.60 24.53
CA ILE A 221 25.69 10.78 25.33
C ILE A 221 25.26 10.64 26.79
N ARG A 222 25.62 9.52 27.43
CA ARG A 222 25.64 9.47 28.90
C ARG A 222 26.99 8.93 29.36
N PRO A 223 27.82 9.73 30.05
CA PRO A 223 29.03 9.21 30.65
C PRO A 223 28.64 8.16 31.69
N SER A 224 29.29 7.00 31.57
CA SER A 224 29.20 5.88 32.50
C SER A 224 29.53 6.36 33.92
N THR A 225 28.50 6.51 34.75
CA THR A 225 28.65 6.58 36.21
C THR A 225 27.90 5.39 36.75
N GLY A 226 28.68 4.35 37.05
CA GLY A 226 28.17 3.10 37.58
C GLY A 226 27.73 3.26 39.03
N THR A 227 26.66 2.58 39.38
CA THR A 227 26.44 2.03 40.72
C THR A 227 25.58 0.78 40.60
N ASN A 228 26.12 -0.28 41.20
CA ASN A 228 25.57 -1.63 41.36
C ASN A 228 24.28 -1.66 42.18
N THR A 229 23.72 -2.87 42.26
CA THR A 229 22.65 -3.42 43.15
C THR A 229 21.24 -3.31 42.60
N ASP A 230 20.36 -4.31 42.67
CA ASP A 230 20.45 -5.71 43.12
C ASP A 230 19.18 -6.44 42.61
N ASN A 231 19.33 -7.74 42.37
CA ASN A 231 18.30 -8.80 42.44
C ASN A 231 16.85 -8.46 42.02
N LEU A 232 16.54 -8.60 40.72
CA LEU A 232 15.15 -8.64 40.25
C LEU A 232 14.74 -10.08 39.90
N HIS A 233 13.93 -10.65 40.79
CA HIS A 233 13.26 -11.95 40.68
C HIS A 233 12.67 -12.18 39.27
N ILE A 234 13.18 -13.22 38.61
CA ILE A 234 12.69 -13.73 37.33
C ILE A 234 11.35 -14.43 37.58
N PHE A 235 10.25 -13.68 37.57
CA PHE A 235 8.91 -14.26 37.46
C PHE A 235 8.51 -14.31 35.99
N ASN A 236 8.50 -15.52 35.43
CA ASN A 236 7.94 -15.84 34.12
C ASN A 236 6.42 -15.61 34.14
N SER A 237 6.00 -14.37 33.96
CA SER A 237 4.58 -14.06 33.76
C SER A 237 4.25 -14.22 32.28
N ILE A 238 3.34 -15.14 31.97
CA ILE A 238 2.77 -15.28 30.63
C ILE A 238 1.99 -13.99 30.34
N LYS A 239 2.50 -13.20 29.39
CA LYS A 239 1.87 -11.96 28.93
C LYS A 239 0.96 -12.27 27.73
N ASN A 240 -0.22 -11.68 27.73
CA ASN A 240 -1.13 -11.61 26.58
C ASN A 240 -0.41 -11.02 25.36
N ILE A 241 -0.91 -11.26 24.14
CA ILE A 241 -0.57 -10.58 22.87
C ILE A 241 -0.52 -9.04 22.99
N GLN A 242 -1.18 -8.47 24.00
CA GLN A 242 -1.20 -7.05 24.36
C GLN A 242 -0.13 -6.62 25.39
N GLY A 243 0.65 -7.55 25.95
CA GLY A 243 1.73 -7.28 26.93
C GLY A 243 1.29 -7.27 28.40
N GLU A 244 0.00 -7.44 28.68
CA GLU A 244 -0.56 -7.48 30.04
C GLU A 244 -0.46 -8.89 30.65
N GLN A 245 -0.19 -8.97 31.96
CA GLN A 245 -0.20 -10.24 32.69
C GLN A 245 -1.63 -10.78 32.79
N LEU A 246 -1.88 -11.95 32.19
CA LEU A 246 -3.15 -12.64 32.34
C LEU A 246 -3.18 -13.37 33.69
N ILE A 247 -3.74 -12.71 34.70
CA ILE A 247 -4.19 -13.39 35.91
C ILE A 247 -5.55 -14.04 35.56
N SER A 248 -5.54 -15.28 35.07
CA SER A 248 -6.78 -16.00 34.76
C SER A 248 -7.46 -16.45 36.06
N LYS A 249 -8.21 -15.56 36.68
CA LYS A 249 -9.20 -15.91 37.73
C LYS A 249 -10.61 -15.40 37.42
N THR A 250 -10.81 -14.71 36.29
CA THR A 250 -12.09 -14.09 35.95
C THR A 250 -12.97 -15.01 35.14
N ASN A 251 -14.25 -14.97 35.50
CA ASN A 251 -15.35 -15.70 34.90
C ASN A 251 -15.42 -15.38 33.40
N ILE A 252 -15.64 -16.39 32.55
CA ILE A 252 -15.70 -16.26 31.09
C ILE A 252 -16.72 -15.16 30.68
N ASP A 253 -17.77 -14.98 31.47
CA ASP A 253 -18.79 -13.95 31.25
C ASP A 253 -18.25 -12.53 31.42
N GLU A 254 -17.32 -12.30 32.35
CA GLU A 254 -16.64 -11.00 32.49
C GLU A 254 -15.68 -10.74 31.32
N HIS A 255 -15.07 -11.80 30.77
CA HIS A 255 -14.24 -11.65 29.58
C HIS A 255 -15.08 -11.22 28.37
N PHE A 256 -16.28 -11.80 28.19
CA PHE A 256 -17.20 -11.37 27.13
C PHE A 256 -17.75 -9.96 27.38
N LYS A 257 -18.03 -9.58 28.63
CA LYS A 257 -18.44 -8.23 28.96
C LYS A 257 -17.35 -7.20 28.62
N MET A 258 -16.09 -7.49 28.94
CA MET A 258 -14.95 -6.65 28.53
C MET A 258 -14.80 -6.54 27.02
N LEU A 259 -15.02 -7.63 26.27
CA LEU A 259 -14.98 -7.59 24.81
C LEU A 259 -16.10 -6.71 24.23
N VAL A 260 -17.31 -6.78 24.80
CA VAL A 260 -18.45 -5.93 24.41
C VAL A 260 -18.23 -4.46 24.78
N GLU A 261 -17.66 -4.17 25.94
CA GLU A 261 -17.30 -2.80 26.33
C GLU A 261 -16.19 -2.22 25.43
N SER A 262 -15.25 -3.05 24.96
CA SER A 262 -14.23 -2.63 24.00
C SER A 262 -14.75 -2.42 22.57
N TRP A 263 -16.00 -2.82 22.28
CA TRP A 263 -16.66 -2.60 20.99
C TRP A 263 -17.39 -1.27 20.87
N ASN A 264 -17.72 -0.62 21.98
CA ASN A 264 -18.37 0.69 22.03
C ASN A 264 -17.33 1.81 22.11
#